data_AF-A0A8J8K388-F1
#
_entry.id   AF-A0A8J8K388-F1
#
_cell.length_a   1.000
_cell.length_b   1.000
_cell.length_c   1.000
_cell.angle_alpha   90.00
_cell.angle_beta   90.00
_cell.angle_gamma   90.00
#
_symmetry.space_group_name_H-M   'P 1'
#
loop_
_entity.id
_entity.type
_entity.pdbx_description
1 polymer ?
#
loop_
_entity_poly.entity_id
_entity_poly.type
_entity_poly.pdbx_seq_one_letter_code
_entity_poly.pdbx_strand_id
1 'polypeptide(L)'
;MKLPRKLPKIVKHLLVFFLIIGSIMIISVLLAKFGPAERNYFDDSWEDLQPFVPNTNVTYDILFDQHSHTKYSDGKLTIRQSIEWHKALGFNAFAITDHNTLKNSEEIADLANEYKNEIIVLQGMEWTTRRLHLNFLGIEEWNLKIPLNPTTEDIIEAINEVHNQGGVVTANHLLYSERSFGDITPSRNQLVSWGVDFFEIVNGQDFDHLSYDYYLEHNVSISLITGTDIHSPDRSDGGKVNAWTAINVTEFTKEALMDQLREGKTEFIIDSFGVEILGRYKDNLVYDIFQPFYELGTGLIYLYLRFDKSFSPFVRIVVIVFIVYSFGIFAFSEVVIAVRNTVKLRKRKFIKNTREND
;
A
#
# COMPACT_ATOMS: atom_id res chain seq x y z
N MET A 1 -51.26 3.04 17.39
CA MET A 1 -50.70 1.69 17.13
C MET A 1 -49.46 1.51 18.00
N LYS A 2 -49.52 0.71 19.07
CA LYS A 2 -48.36 0.51 19.96
C LYS A 2 -47.36 -0.41 19.26
N LEU A 3 -46.16 0.08 18.94
CA LEU A 3 -45.05 -0.75 18.46
C LEU A 3 -44.84 -1.94 19.42
N PRO A 4 -44.61 -3.17 18.92
CA PRO A 4 -44.38 -4.32 19.77
C PRO A 4 -43.17 -4.08 20.68
N ARG A 5 -43.37 -4.16 22.00
CA ARG A 5 -42.38 -3.82 23.06
C ARG A 5 -41.09 -4.67 23.04
N LYS A 6 -41.01 -5.72 22.23
CA LYS A 6 -39.82 -6.60 22.14
C LYS A 6 -39.61 -7.06 20.69
N LEU A 7 -38.40 -6.86 20.16
CA LEU A 7 -37.97 -7.39 18.86
C LEU A 7 -38.20 -8.92 18.78
N PRO A 8 -38.64 -9.45 17.62
CA PRO A 8 -38.68 -10.90 17.37
C PRO A 8 -37.30 -11.52 17.61
N LYS A 9 -37.25 -12.75 18.13
CA LYS A 9 -35.98 -13.44 18.44
C LYS A 9 -35.06 -13.55 17.23
N ILE A 10 -35.62 -13.89 16.07
CA ILE A 10 -34.86 -13.98 14.81
C ILE A 10 -34.21 -12.64 14.43
N VAL A 11 -34.87 -11.50 14.69
CA VAL A 11 -34.28 -10.18 14.44
C VAL A 11 -33.11 -9.93 15.39
N LYS A 12 -33.20 -10.36 16.65
CA LYS A 12 -32.06 -10.26 17.59
C LYS A 12 -30.89 -11.14 17.15
N HIS A 13 -31.15 -12.37 16.70
CA HIS A 13 -30.09 -13.26 16.20
C HIS A 13 -29.45 -12.69 14.93
N LEU A 14 -30.25 -12.11 14.03
CA LEU A 14 -29.76 -11.44 12.83
C LEU A 14 -28.88 -10.23 13.17
N LEU A 15 -29.25 -9.43 14.17
CA LEU A 15 -28.41 -8.31 14.64
C LEU A 15 -27.08 -8.81 15.23
N VAL A 16 -27.09 -9.90 16.02
CA VAL A 16 -25.87 -10.52 16.54
C VAL A 16 -25.00 -11.08 15.41
N PHE A 17 -25.62 -11.72 14.41
CA PHE A 17 -24.92 -12.20 13.22
C PHE A 17 -24.23 -11.08 12.47
N PHE A 18 -24.92 -9.97 12.18
CA PHE A 18 -24.30 -8.82 11.53
C PHE A 18 -23.18 -8.20 12.36
N LEU A 19 -23.31 -8.19 13.69
CA LEU A 19 -22.25 -7.71 14.57
C LEU A 19 -21.01 -8.62 14.48
N ILE A 20 -21.18 -9.94 14.51
CA ILE A 20 -20.07 -10.90 14.38
C ILE A 20 -19.38 -10.78 13.01
N ILE A 21 -20.16 -10.81 11.93
CA ILE A 21 -19.61 -10.71 10.57
C ILE A 21 -18.95 -9.36 10.35
N GLY A 22 -19.57 -8.26 10.80
CA GLY A 22 -18.97 -6.93 10.74
C GLY A 22 -17.64 -6.85 11.49
N SER A 23 -17.55 -7.46 12.69
CA SER A 23 -16.29 -7.54 13.43
C SER A 23 -15.23 -8.35 12.68
N ILE A 24 -15.59 -9.49 12.08
CA ILE A 24 -14.65 -10.29 11.26
C ILE A 24 -14.13 -9.47 10.08
N MET A 25 -15.02 -8.80 9.35
CA MET A 25 -14.65 -7.97 8.20
C MET A 25 -13.71 -6.82 8.62
N ILE A 26 -14.00 -6.14 9.73
CA ILE A 26 -13.15 -5.06 10.24
C ILE A 26 -11.77 -5.60 10.65
N ILE A 27 -11.72 -6.70 11.42
CA ILE A 27 -10.46 -7.33 11.83
C ILE A 27 -9.65 -7.77 10.62
N SER A 28 -10.29 -8.38 9.62
CA SER A 28 -9.66 -8.76 8.36
C SER A 28 -9.03 -7.57 7.66
N VAL A 29 -9.75 -6.46 7.50
CA VAL A 29 -9.21 -5.23 6.89
C VAL A 29 -8.03 -4.68 7.70
N LEU A 30 -8.12 -4.69 9.03
CA LEU A 30 -7.02 -4.24 9.90
C LEU A 30 -5.79 -5.15 9.80
N LEU A 31 -5.97 -6.46 9.73
CA LEU A 31 -4.88 -7.42 9.53
C LEU A 31 -4.23 -7.25 8.15
N ALA A 32 -5.04 -7.12 7.09
CA ALA A 32 -4.51 -6.91 5.74
C ALA A 32 -3.63 -5.66 5.65
N LYS A 33 -4.02 -4.57 6.33
CA LYS A 33 -3.26 -3.31 6.31
C LYS A 33 -2.10 -3.28 7.30
N PHE A 34 -2.34 -3.64 8.55
CA PHE A 34 -1.41 -3.43 9.66
C PHE A 34 -0.92 -4.71 10.33
N GLY A 35 -1.35 -5.87 9.85
CA GLY A 35 -0.93 -7.15 10.39
C GLY A 35 0.56 -7.43 10.13
N PRO A 36 1.13 -8.40 10.86
CA PRO A 36 2.49 -8.87 10.61
C PRO A 36 2.70 -9.30 9.16
N ALA A 37 3.95 -9.21 8.71
CA ALA A 37 4.39 -9.70 7.41
C ALA A 37 4.39 -11.23 7.34
N GLU A 38 4.30 -11.76 6.11
CA GLU A 38 4.42 -13.20 5.81
C GLU A 38 5.75 -13.76 6.31
N ARG A 39 6.84 -13.00 6.11
CA ARG A 39 8.18 -13.37 6.56
C ARG A 39 8.73 -12.32 7.50
N ASN A 40 9.52 -12.79 8.46
CA ASN A 40 10.29 -11.93 9.36
C ASN A 40 11.72 -11.86 8.86
N TYR A 41 12.14 -10.66 8.46
CA TYR A 41 13.51 -10.34 8.10
C TYR A 41 14.29 -9.88 9.32
N PHE A 42 15.58 -10.22 9.33
CA PHE A 42 16.60 -9.74 10.26
C PHE A 42 17.27 -8.49 9.71
N ASP A 43 17.93 -7.71 10.57
CA ASP A 43 18.64 -6.50 10.12
C ASP A 43 19.81 -6.83 9.20
N ASP A 44 20.40 -8.01 9.35
CA ASP A 44 21.53 -8.53 8.55
C ASP A 44 21.06 -9.45 7.40
N SER A 45 19.81 -9.34 6.97
CA SER A 45 19.23 -10.28 5.99
C SER A 45 19.89 -10.21 4.61
N TRP A 46 20.45 -9.06 4.25
CA TRP A 46 21.06 -8.80 2.94
C TRP A 46 22.55 -8.39 3.01
N GLU A 47 23.15 -8.25 4.20
CA GLU A 47 24.52 -7.70 4.38
C GLU A 47 25.60 -8.47 3.60
N ASP A 48 25.47 -9.79 3.46
CA ASP A 48 26.47 -10.65 2.79
C ASP A 48 26.25 -10.79 1.28
N LEU A 49 25.23 -10.13 0.72
CA LEU A 49 24.86 -10.26 -0.68
C LEU A 49 25.67 -9.31 -1.56
N GLN A 50 26.10 -9.79 -2.72
CA GLN A 50 26.66 -8.92 -3.75
C GLN A 50 25.53 -8.07 -4.34
N PRO A 51 25.66 -6.73 -4.34
CA PRO A 51 24.69 -5.86 -5.00
C PRO A 51 24.45 -6.26 -6.44
N PHE A 52 23.19 -6.28 -6.85
CA PHE A 52 22.82 -6.43 -8.25
C PHE A 52 23.39 -5.27 -9.07
N VAL A 53 23.85 -5.56 -10.28
CA VAL A 53 24.33 -4.56 -11.23
C VAL A 53 23.45 -4.63 -12.47
N PRO A 54 22.62 -3.61 -12.77
CA PRO A 54 21.79 -3.60 -13.95
C PRO A 54 22.62 -3.70 -15.23
N ASN A 55 22.21 -4.57 -16.15
CA ASN A 55 22.84 -4.67 -17.46
C ASN A 55 22.37 -3.52 -18.34
N THR A 56 23.19 -2.47 -18.49
CA THR A 56 22.83 -1.24 -19.19
C THR A 56 24.02 -0.59 -19.90
N ASN A 57 23.71 0.25 -20.89
CA ASN A 57 24.66 1.19 -21.49
C ASN A 57 24.52 2.61 -20.91
N VAL A 58 23.53 2.85 -20.05
CA VAL A 58 23.34 4.12 -19.34
C VAL A 58 24.47 4.27 -18.32
N THR A 59 25.18 5.38 -18.36
CA THR A 59 26.18 5.72 -17.34
C THR A 59 25.50 6.35 -16.14
N TYR A 60 25.93 5.98 -14.94
CA TYR A 60 25.37 6.50 -13.70
C TYR A 60 26.42 6.54 -12.59
N ASP A 61 26.29 7.53 -11.72
CA ASP A 61 26.95 7.56 -10.42
C ASP A 61 25.97 7.11 -9.32
N ILE A 62 24.68 7.38 -9.52
CA ILE A 62 23.58 7.05 -8.62
C ILE A 62 22.53 6.20 -9.33
N LEU A 63 22.11 5.11 -8.68
CA LEU A 63 20.88 4.39 -8.92
C LEU A 63 19.92 4.68 -7.77
N PHE A 64 18.84 5.40 -8.09
CA PHE A 64 17.88 5.95 -7.14
C PHE A 64 16.53 5.25 -7.22
N ASP A 65 15.97 4.92 -6.05
CA ASP A 65 14.56 4.57 -5.87
C ASP A 65 13.82 5.70 -5.15
N GLN A 66 12.83 6.30 -5.80
CA GLN A 66 12.09 7.43 -5.26
C GLN A 66 10.94 7.04 -4.32
N HIS A 67 10.58 5.76 -4.24
CA HIS A 67 9.31 5.35 -3.65
C HIS A 67 9.46 4.08 -2.82
N SER A 68 9.46 4.22 -1.50
CA SER A 68 9.54 3.07 -0.59
C SER A 68 8.80 3.32 0.72
N HIS A 69 8.29 2.24 1.33
CA HIS A 69 7.55 2.27 2.58
C HIS A 69 8.19 1.42 3.67
N THR A 70 8.07 1.88 4.92
CA THR A 70 8.63 1.20 6.09
C THR A 70 7.52 0.89 7.09
N LYS A 71 7.89 0.34 8.26
CA LYS A 71 6.94 0.12 9.38
C LYS A 71 6.32 1.40 9.93
N TYR A 72 6.75 2.59 9.50
CA TYR A 72 6.15 3.86 9.88
C TYR A 72 4.82 4.16 9.17
N SER A 73 4.56 3.57 7.98
CA SER A 73 3.24 3.53 7.33
C SER A 73 2.66 2.11 7.31
N ASP A 74 2.77 1.42 6.18
CA ASP A 74 2.23 0.08 5.90
C ASP A 74 3.25 -0.84 5.21
N GLY A 75 4.49 -0.37 5.06
CA GLY A 75 5.64 -1.20 4.77
C GLY A 75 5.94 -2.19 5.90
N LYS A 76 6.74 -3.21 5.57
CA LYS A 76 7.06 -4.35 6.46
C LYS A 76 8.51 -4.38 6.92
N LEU A 77 9.37 -3.60 6.29
CA LEU A 77 10.79 -3.47 6.66
C LEU A 77 10.98 -2.33 7.67
N THR A 78 11.94 -2.51 8.58
CA THR A 78 12.52 -1.36 9.31
C THR A 78 13.31 -0.48 8.34
N ILE A 79 13.70 0.72 8.75
CA ILE A 79 14.51 1.62 7.92
C ILE A 79 15.86 0.96 7.57
N ARG A 80 16.53 0.36 8.57
CA ARG A 80 17.76 -0.41 8.37
C ARG A 80 17.58 -1.58 7.38
N GLN A 81 16.51 -2.36 7.53
CA GLN A 81 16.22 -3.46 6.60
C GLN A 81 15.95 -2.96 5.18
N SER A 82 15.29 -1.80 5.05
CA SER A 82 15.07 -1.14 3.77
C SER A 82 16.40 -0.73 3.12
N ILE A 83 17.32 -0.13 3.89
CA ILE A 83 18.67 0.22 3.41
C ILE A 83 19.38 -1.00 2.82
N GLU A 84 19.44 -2.11 3.56
CA GLU A 84 20.14 -3.32 3.09
C GLU A 84 19.46 -3.98 1.88
N TRP A 85 18.12 -3.95 1.83
CA TRP A 85 17.37 -4.44 0.67
C TRP A 85 17.66 -3.62 -0.60
N HIS A 86 17.67 -2.28 -0.50
CA HIS A 86 17.99 -1.39 -1.62
C HIS A 86 19.41 -1.61 -2.12
N LYS A 87 20.38 -1.70 -1.20
CA LYS A 87 21.79 -2.03 -1.54
C LYS A 87 21.89 -3.36 -2.30
N ALA A 88 21.22 -4.41 -1.83
CA ALA A 88 21.24 -5.71 -2.49
C ALA A 88 20.68 -5.66 -3.92
N LEU A 89 19.70 -4.78 -4.18
CA LEU A 89 19.10 -4.59 -5.50
C LEU A 89 19.81 -3.55 -6.37
N GLY A 90 21.01 -3.12 -5.95
CA GLY A 90 21.90 -2.26 -6.74
C GLY A 90 21.65 -0.77 -6.55
N PHE A 91 20.66 -0.37 -5.75
CA PHE A 91 20.47 1.03 -5.42
C PHE A 91 21.58 1.51 -4.49
N ASN A 92 22.08 2.71 -4.77
CA ASN A 92 23.00 3.45 -3.90
C ASN A 92 22.41 4.81 -3.49
N ALA A 93 21.16 5.08 -3.84
CA ALA A 93 20.33 6.10 -3.21
C ALA A 93 18.87 5.63 -3.17
N PHE A 94 18.11 6.04 -2.16
CA PHE A 94 16.66 5.85 -2.16
C PHE A 94 15.96 6.86 -1.26
N ALA A 95 14.65 7.05 -1.46
CA ALA A 95 13.81 7.87 -0.61
C ALA A 95 12.86 7.01 0.22
N ILE A 96 12.72 7.37 1.49
CA ILE A 96 11.70 6.81 2.38
C ILE A 96 10.49 7.75 2.33
N THR A 97 9.37 7.23 1.85
CA THR A 97 8.17 8.01 1.52
C THR A 97 6.94 7.46 2.23
N ASP A 98 7.07 7.11 3.51
CA ASP A 98 5.96 6.60 4.33
C ASP A 98 4.71 7.51 4.22
N HIS A 99 3.54 6.89 4.05
CA HIS A 99 2.28 7.60 3.83
C HIS A 99 1.97 8.67 4.90
N ASN A 100 1.87 9.92 4.46
CA ASN A 100 1.36 11.05 5.24
C ASN A 100 2.06 11.23 6.61
N THR A 101 3.33 10.86 6.73
CA THR A 101 4.07 10.98 7.99
C THR A 101 5.55 11.29 7.79
N LEU A 102 6.07 12.11 8.70
CA LEU A 102 7.50 12.39 8.89
C LEU A 102 7.95 11.98 10.31
N LYS A 103 7.26 11.01 10.94
CA LYS A 103 7.60 10.55 12.30
C LYS A 103 8.91 9.75 12.36
N ASN A 104 9.40 9.34 11.19
CA ASN A 104 10.62 8.60 10.94
C ASN A 104 11.85 9.51 10.79
N SER A 105 11.70 10.84 10.71
CA SER A 105 12.80 11.74 10.31
C SER A 105 14.05 11.66 11.18
N GLU A 106 13.92 11.49 12.49
CA GLU A 106 15.07 11.34 13.40
C GLU A 106 15.83 10.04 13.13
N GLU A 107 15.12 8.91 13.01
CA GLU A 107 15.73 7.60 12.70
C GLU A 107 16.34 7.59 11.29
N ILE A 108 15.71 8.26 10.31
CA ILE A 108 16.25 8.44 8.97
C ILE A 108 17.56 9.23 9.01
N ALA A 109 17.62 10.34 9.75
CA ALA A 109 18.83 11.15 9.85
C ALA A 109 19.99 10.38 10.50
N ASP A 110 19.71 9.62 11.57
CA ASP A 110 20.71 8.80 12.26
C ASP A 110 21.28 7.72 11.33
N LEU A 111 20.40 6.95 10.67
CA LEU A 111 20.81 5.89 9.76
C LEU A 111 21.45 6.44 8.48
N ALA A 112 20.99 7.57 7.95
CA ALA A 112 21.63 8.23 6.81
C ALA A 112 23.08 8.60 7.13
N ASN A 113 23.37 9.08 8.35
CA ASN A 113 24.73 9.37 8.77
C ASN A 113 25.56 8.10 9.02
N GLU A 114 24.95 7.03 9.55
CA GLU A 114 25.60 5.73 9.72
C GLU A 114 26.04 5.15 8.36
N TYR A 115 25.17 5.21 7.37
CA TYR A 115 25.35 4.61 6.03
C TYR A 115 25.89 5.57 4.96
N LYS A 116 26.31 6.78 5.32
CA LYS A 116 26.66 7.86 4.38
C LYS A 116 27.73 7.54 3.34
N ASN A 117 28.57 6.53 3.58
CA ASN A 117 29.63 6.10 2.67
C ASN A 117 29.18 4.96 1.74
N GLU A 118 27.96 4.44 1.92
CA GLU A 118 27.44 3.27 1.24
C GLU A 118 26.20 3.59 0.41
N ILE A 119 25.29 4.41 0.94
CA ILE A 119 24.01 4.74 0.30
C ILE A 119 23.51 6.11 0.75
N ILE A 120 22.88 6.85 -0.16
CA ILE A 120 22.16 8.09 0.18
C ILE A 120 20.73 7.72 0.60
N VAL A 121 20.36 8.05 1.83
CA VAL A 121 18.99 7.90 2.34
C VAL A 121 18.31 9.26 2.34
N LEU A 122 17.32 9.43 1.47
CA LEU A 122 16.58 10.67 1.32
C LEU A 122 15.27 10.62 2.13
N GLN A 123 15.02 11.66 2.92
CA GLN A 123 13.71 11.87 3.53
C GLN A 123 12.69 12.27 2.46
N GLY A 124 11.51 11.67 2.51
CA GLY A 124 10.34 12.13 1.82
C GLY A 124 9.05 11.78 2.55
N MET A 125 7.93 11.94 1.86
CA MET A 125 6.60 11.53 2.31
C MET A 125 5.74 11.26 1.08
N GLU A 126 5.01 10.13 1.07
CA GLU A 126 3.93 9.95 0.11
C GLU A 126 2.67 10.63 0.63
N TRP A 127 2.33 11.75 0.00
CA TRP A 127 1.07 12.44 0.21
C TRP A 127 -0.08 11.68 -0.45
N THR A 128 -0.84 10.98 0.38
CA THR A 128 -1.78 9.94 -0.02
C THR A 128 -3.22 10.39 0.20
N THR A 129 -3.97 10.55 -0.89
CA THR A 129 -5.37 11.03 -0.86
C THR A 129 -6.30 10.23 -1.78
N ARG A 130 -7.61 10.50 -1.73
CA ARG A 130 -8.62 9.92 -2.64
C ARG A 130 -8.80 10.72 -3.94
N ARG A 131 -7.73 11.33 -4.44
CA ARG A 131 -7.70 11.92 -5.79
C ARG A 131 -6.45 11.50 -6.54
N LEU A 132 -5.33 11.46 -5.83
CA LEU A 132 -4.03 11.04 -6.33
C LEU A 132 -3.07 10.81 -5.16
N HIS A 133 -1.94 10.18 -5.46
CA HIS A 133 -0.80 10.12 -4.55
C HIS A 133 0.38 10.87 -5.17
N LEU A 134 1.14 11.58 -4.33
CA LEU A 134 2.32 12.33 -4.72
C LEU A 134 3.46 12.00 -3.76
N ASN A 135 4.67 11.76 -4.26
CA ASN A 135 5.86 11.76 -3.41
C ASN A 135 6.43 13.16 -3.32
N PHE A 136 6.68 13.57 -2.08
CA PHE A 136 7.38 14.80 -1.74
C PHE A 136 8.79 14.43 -1.30
N LEU A 137 9.78 14.75 -2.12
CA LEU A 137 11.18 14.35 -1.92
C LEU A 137 12.00 15.51 -1.41
N GLY A 138 12.86 15.26 -0.41
CA GLY A 138 13.75 16.28 0.13
C GLY A 138 13.07 17.30 1.04
N ILE A 139 11.90 16.98 1.60
CA ILE A 139 11.24 17.80 2.62
C ILE A 139 11.73 17.43 4.02
N GLU A 140 11.74 18.40 4.93
CA GLU A 140 12.17 18.20 6.33
C GLU A 140 11.01 18.30 7.31
N GLU A 141 9.99 19.10 6.98
CA GLU A 141 8.81 19.31 7.82
C GLU A 141 7.52 19.32 7.02
N TRP A 142 6.39 19.08 7.71
CA TRP A 142 5.07 19.16 7.08
C TRP A 142 4.03 19.68 8.06
N ASN A 143 3.55 20.90 7.82
CA ASN A 143 2.62 21.60 8.71
C ASN A 143 1.22 21.78 8.10
N LEU A 144 1.03 21.42 6.83
CA LEU A 144 -0.26 21.51 6.16
C LEU A 144 -1.16 20.32 6.52
N LYS A 145 -2.47 20.56 6.49
CA LYS A 145 -3.44 19.48 6.64
C LYS A 145 -3.38 18.57 5.42
N ILE A 146 -3.49 17.26 5.66
CA ILE A 146 -3.65 16.26 4.61
C ILE A 146 -5.11 15.80 4.59
N PRO A 147 -5.98 16.41 3.76
CA PRO A 147 -7.38 15.99 3.65
C PRO A 147 -7.49 14.67 2.87
N LEU A 148 -8.40 13.81 3.29
CA LEU A 148 -8.69 12.57 2.55
C LEU A 148 -9.21 12.83 1.14
N ASN A 149 -9.99 13.91 0.96
CA ASN A 149 -10.53 14.35 -0.33
C ASN A 149 -10.08 15.81 -0.56
N PRO A 150 -8.87 16.05 -1.10
CA PRO A 150 -8.34 17.39 -1.29
C PRO A 150 -9.10 18.15 -2.37
N THR A 151 -9.22 19.46 -2.22
CA THR A 151 -9.57 20.39 -3.30
C THR A 151 -8.41 20.54 -4.29
N THR A 152 -8.62 21.24 -5.40
CA THR A 152 -7.52 21.54 -6.32
C THR A 152 -6.52 22.49 -5.66
N GLU A 153 -7.03 23.45 -4.89
CA GLU A 153 -6.25 24.40 -4.13
C GLU A 153 -5.39 23.71 -3.06
N ASP A 154 -5.93 22.69 -2.38
CA ASP A 154 -5.17 21.89 -1.41
C ASP A 154 -3.96 21.18 -2.07
N ILE A 155 -4.12 20.68 -3.30
CA ILE A 155 -3.04 20.00 -4.05
C ILE A 155 -1.97 21.02 -4.45
N ILE A 156 -2.38 22.17 -4.99
CA ILE A 156 -1.45 23.23 -5.41
C ILE A 156 -0.70 23.79 -4.20
N GLU A 157 -1.39 24.01 -3.07
CA GLU A 157 -0.77 24.44 -1.81
C GLU A 157 0.27 23.42 -1.33
N ALA A 158 -0.06 22.13 -1.39
CA ALA A 158 0.87 21.06 -1.02
C ALA A 158 2.11 21.03 -1.92
N ILE A 159 1.95 21.17 -3.25
CA ILE A 159 3.09 21.23 -4.19
C ILE A 159 3.98 22.44 -3.90
N ASN A 160 3.38 23.62 -3.72
CA ASN A 160 4.12 24.84 -3.41
C ASN A 160 4.89 24.73 -2.10
N GLU A 161 4.33 24.08 -1.08
CA GLU A 161 5.02 23.85 0.19
C GLU A 161 6.29 23.01 0.02
N VAL A 162 6.23 21.96 -0.80
CA VAL A 162 7.41 21.14 -1.13
C VAL A 162 8.48 21.98 -1.82
N HIS A 163 8.10 22.78 -2.81
CA HIS A 163 9.03 23.64 -3.54
C HIS A 163 9.62 24.74 -2.65
N ASN A 164 8.85 25.28 -1.69
CA ASN A 164 9.36 26.26 -0.72
C ASN A 164 10.47 25.68 0.19
N GLN A 165 10.45 24.38 0.43
CA GLN A 165 11.51 23.67 1.15
C GLN A 165 12.68 23.24 0.22
N GLY A 166 12.60 23.54 -1.08
CA GLY A 166 13.59 23.09 -2.07
C GLY A 166 13.47 21.61 -2.45
N GLY A 167 12.36 20.97 -2.10
CA GLY A 167 12.05 19.60 -2.51
C GLY A 167 11.50 19.53 -3.93
N VAL A 168 11.21 18.30 -4.39
CA VAL A 168 10.56 18.02 -5.67
C VAL A 168 9.35 17.11 -5.48
N VAL A 169 8.42 17.16 -6.44
CA VAL A 169 7.16 16.41 -6.41
C VAL A 169 7.10 15.41 -7.56
N THR A 170 6.87 14.15 -7.21
CA THR A 170 6.53 13.08 -8.17
C THR A 170 5.04 12.79 -8.11
N ALA A 171 4.39 12.66 -9.26
CA ALA A 171 3.07 12.03 -9.32
C ALA A 171 3.21 10.52 -9.47
N ASN A 172 2.80 9.80 -8.41
CA ASN A 172 2.99 8.37 -8.25
C ASN A 172 1.94 7.59 -9.03
N HIS A 173 2.36 6.47 -9.63
CA HIS A 173 1.53 5.42 -10.24
C HIS A 173 0.18 5.93 -10.77
N LEU A 174 0.18 6.91 -11.70
CA LEU A 174 -1.03 7.65 -12.06
C LEU A 174 -2.14 6.75 -12.60
N LEU A 175 -1.78 5.69 -13.33
CA LEU A 175 -2.75 4.67 -13.75
C LEU A 175 -3.49 4.03 -12.56
N TYR A 176 -2.83 3.82 -11.41
CA TYR A 176 -3.52 3.35 -10.21
C TYR A 176 -4.52 4.38 -9.71
N SER A 177 -4.15 5.66 -9.65
CA SER A 177 -5.04 6.75 -9.22
C SER A 177 -6.25 6.88 -10.15
N GLU A 178 -6.03 6.91 -11.47
CA GLU A 178 -7.09 6.99 -12.49
C GLU A 178 -8.06 5.79 -12.39
N ARG A 179 -7.53 4.57 -12.21
CA ARG A 179 -8.35 3.37 -12.03
C ARG A 179 -9.15 3.38 -10.72
N SER A 180 -8.61 3.98 -9.67
CA SER A 180 -9.19 3.94 -8.32
C SER A 180 -10.19 5.06 -8.07
N PHE A 181 -9.96 6.24 -8.67
CA PHE A 181 -10.74 7.44 -8.38
C PHE A 181 -11.47 7.99 -9.63
N GLY A 182 -11.07 7.60 -10.84
CA GLY A 182 -11.71 8.03 -12.08
C GLY A 182 -11.53 9.53 -12.33
N ASP A 183 -12.61 10.19 -12.77
CA ASP A 183 -12.58 11.58 -13.27
C ASP A 183 -12.18 12.63 -12.22
N ILE A 184 -12.10 12.28 -10.93
CA ILE A 184 -11.62 13.20 -9.89
C ILE A 184 -10.10 13.26 -9.79
N THR A 185 -9.38 12.30 -10.38
CA THR A 185 -7.93 12.31 -10.52
C THR A 185 -7.53 13.40 -11.52
N PRO A 186 -6.61 14.31 -11.16
CA PRO A 186 -6.13 15.33 -12.08
C PRO A 186 -5.46 14.72 -13.32
N SER A 187 -5.71 15.33 -14.48
CA SER A 187 -5.01 14.97 -15.71
C SER A 187 -3.52 15.32 -15.64
N ARG A 188 -2.71 14.65 -16.46
CA ARG A 188 -1.27 14.95 -16.65
C ARG A 188 -1.01 16.43 -16.93
N ASN A 189 -1.80 17.04 -17.83
CA ASN A 189 -1.74 18.47 -18.13
C ASN A 189 -1.97 19.35 -16.88
N GLN A 190 -2.94 18.99 -16.05
CA GLN A 190 -3.20 19.72 -14.81
C GLN A 190 -2.04 19.59 -13.83
N LEU A 191 -1.54 18.37 -13.61
CA LEU A 191 -0.41 18.12 -12.71
C LEU A 191 0.83 18.92 -13.11
N VAL A 192 1.17 18.90 -14.39
CA VAL A 192 2.27 19.72 -14.94
C VAL A 192 2.00 21.21 -14.71
N SER A 193 0.80 21.70 -15.00
CA SER A 193 0.44 23.11 -14.79
C SER A 193 0.45 23.54 -13.32
N TRP A 194 0.35 22.59 -12.39
CA TRP A 194 0.37 22.81 -10.95
C TRP A 194 1.77 22.69 -10.35
N GLY A 195 2.77 22.30 -11.14
CA GLY A 195 4.17 22.20 -10.69
C GLY A 195 4.61 20.81 -10.28
N VAL A 196 3.98 19.72 -10.75
CA VAL A 196 4.58 18.39 -10.58
C VAL A 196 5.86 18.29 -11.42
N ASP A 197 6.96 17.85 -10.80
CA ASP A 197 8.29 17.78 -11.41
C ASP A 197 8.53 16.47 -12.18
N PHE A 198 7.93 15.37 -11.69
CA PHE A 198 8.13 14.03 -12.25
C PHE A 198 6.83 13.24 -12.42
N PHE A 199 6.79 12.43 -13.48
CA PHE A 199 5.89 11.28 -13.54
C PHE A 199 6.64 10.00 -13.18
N GLU A 200 6.09 9.24 -12.23
CA GLU A 200 6.54 7.88 -11.97
C GLU A 200 6.08 6.97 -13.12
N ILE A 201 7.01 6.61 -14.00
CA ILE A 201 6.73 5.80 -15.20
C ILE A 201 6.84 4.30 -14.95
N VAL A 202 7.53 3.90 -13.90
CA VAL A 202 7.58 2.51 -13.41
C VAL A 202 7.31 2.54 -11.92
N ASN A 203 6.27 1.82 -11.51
CA ASN A 203 5.94 1.57 -10.11
C ASN A 203 5.93 0.05 -9.89
N GLY A 204 6.92 -0.47 -9.18
CA GLY A 204 7.14 -1.91 -9.07
C GLY A 204 7.30 -2.55 -10.46
N GLN A 205 6.29 -3.30 -10.90
CA GLN A 205 6.23 -3.95 -12.22
C GLN A 205 5.34 -3.22 -13.25
N ASP A 206 4.61 -2.19 -12.84
CA ASP A 206 3.65 -1.47 -13.69
C ASP A 206 4.34 -0.34 -14.46
N PHE A 207 4.28 -0.38 -15.80
CA PHE A 207 4.76 0.70 -16.67
C PHE A 207 3.62 1.65 -17.10
N ASP A 208 3.73 2.94 -16.79
CA ASP A 208 2.78 3.98 -17.18
C ASP A 208 3.07 4.52 -18.59
N HIS A 209 2.63 3.77 -19.59
CA HIS A 209 2.73 4.17 -20.99
C HIS A 209 2.03 5.50 -21.31
N LEU A 210 0.95 5.87 -20.60
CA LEU A 210 0.24 7.12 -20.87
C LEU A 210 1.05 8.33 -20.40
N SER A 211 1.75 8.23 -19.27
CA SER A 211 2.67 9.26 -18.80
C SER A 211 3.93 9.33 -19.67
N TYR A 212 4.42 8.18 -20.14
CA TYR A 212 5.54 8.13 -21.08
C TYR A 212 5.21 8.76 -22.44
N ASP A 213 4.06 8.43 -23.04
CA ASP A 213 3.60 9.01 -24.30
C ASP A 213 3.38 10.53 -24.16
N TYR A 214 2.78 10.96 -23.03
CA TYR A 214 2.64 12.39 -22.72
C TYR A 214 4.01 13.09 -22.68
N TYR A 215 5.01 12.48 -22.03
CA TYR A 215 6.38 13.00 -21.99
C TYR A 215 6.96 13.12 -23.40
N LEU A 216 6.82 12.12 -24.27
CA LEU A 216 7.32 12.19 -25.64
C LEU A 216 6.65 13.29 -26.48
N GLU A 217 5.35 13.52 -26.26
CA GLU A 217 4.58 14.55 -26.98
C GLU A 217 4.94 15.98 -26.53
N HIS A 218 5.33 16.16 -25.27
CA HIS A 218 5.54 17.49 -24.68
C HIS A 218 7.02 17.80 -24.35
N ASN A 219 7.88 16.79 -24.36
CA ASN A 219 9.35 16.67 -24.33
C ASN A 219 10.17 17.54 -23.36
N VAL A 220 9.57 18.55 -22.71
CA VAL A 220 10.29 19.57 -21.91
C VAL A 220 9.50 20.07 -20.70
N SER A 221 8.25 19.65 -20.51
CA SER A 221 7.39 20.18 -19.45
C SER A 221 7.41 19.38 -18.15
N ILE A 222 7.98 18.17 -18.16
CA ILE A 222 8.06 17.27 -17.01
C ILE A 222 9.17 16.23 -17.21
N SER A 223 9.75 15.72 -16.13
CA SER A 223 10.77 14.67 -16.16
C SER A 223 10.19 13.30 -15.77
N LEU A 224 10.96 12.24 -15.98
CA LEU A 224 10.53 10.87 -15.70
C LEU A 224 11.34 10.27 -14.56
N ILE A 225 10.69 9.46 -13.72
CA ILE A 225 11.33 8.78 -12.60
C ILE A 225 10.72 7.38 -12.40
N THR A 226 11.44 6.52 -11.70
CA THR A 226 10.98 5.16 -11.37
C THR A 226 10.95 4.98 -9.86
N GLY A 227 10.02 4.16 -9.37
CA GLY A 227 9.90 3.81 -7.97
C GLY A 227 9.54 2.34 -7.80
N THR A 228 9.97 1.74 -6.70
CA THR A 228 9.59 0.34 -6.39
C THR A 228 8.23 0.27 -5.71
N ASP A 229 7.88 1.30 -4.94
CA ASP A 229 6.74 1.32 -4.02
C ASP A 229 6.75 0.07 -3.12
N ILE A 230 7.96 -0.27 -2.67
CA ILE A 230 8.21 -1.46 -1.89
C ILE A 230 7.50 -1.37 -0.53
N HIS A 231 6.56 -2.27 -0.32
CA HIS A 231 5.93 -2.48 0.99
C HIS A 231 6.46 -3.75 1.67
N SER A 232 6.87 -4.76 0.91
CA SER A 232 7.43 -6.02 1.42
C SER A 232 8.20 -6.76 0.33
N PRO A 233 9.38 -7.35 0.61
CA PRO A 233 10.13 -8.13 -0.37
C PRO A 233 9.35 -9.33 -0.92
N ASP A 234 8.38 -9.85 -0.16
CA ASP A 234 7.62 -11.06 -0.50
C ASP A 234 6.39 -10.80 -1.37
N ARG A 235 6.05 -9.52 -1.55
CA ARG A 235 4.82 -9.15 -2.25
C ARG A 235 5.03 -9.27 -3.75
N SER A 236 4.14 -10.01 -4.40
CA SER A 236 4.14 -10.19 -5.86
C SER A 236 3.99 -8.88 -6.64
N ASP A 237 3.48 -7.81 -6.00
CA ASP A 237 3.23 -6.50 -6.59
C ASP A 237 4.33 -5.45 -6.30
N GLY A 238 5.34 -5.72 -5.45
CA GLY A 238 6.37 -4.72 -5.12
C GLY A 238 7.75 -5.24 -4.73
N GLY A 239 7.91 -6.53 -4.41
CA GLY A 239 9.21 -7.13 -4.05
C GLY A 239 10.20 -7.26 -5.20
N LYS A 240 9.71 -7.09 -6.42
CA LYS A 240 10.46 -7.26 -7.66
C LYS A 240 10.74 -5.91 -8.30
N VAL A 241 12.02 -5.65 -8.55
CA VAL A 241 12.50 -4.38 -9.10
C VAL A 241 12.66 -4.51 -10.61
N ASN A 242 11.93 -3.69 -11.36
CA ASN A 242 11.99 -3.66 -12.81
C ASN A 242 12.65 -2.41 -13.38
N ALA A 243 12.95 -1.41 -12.55
CA ALA A 243 13.62 -0.22 -13.02
C ALA A 243 14.40 0.52 -11.93
N TRP A 244 15.39 1.29 -12.40
CA TRP A 244 16.23 2.16 -11.58
C TRP A 244 16.28 3.55 -12.22
N THR A 245 16.21 4.60 -11.39
CA THR A 245 16.48 5.96 -11.86
C THR A 245 17.98 6.18 -11.84
N ALA A 246 18.58 6.42 -13.00
CA ALA A 246 20.00 6.66 -13.18
C ALA A 246 20.29 8.16 -13.16
N ILE A 247 21.23 8.58 -12.32
CA ILE A 247 21.61 9.99 -12.14
C ILE A 247 23.13 10.09 -12.14
N ASN A 248 23.66 11.08 -12.87
CA ASN A 248 25.09 11.39 -12.89
C ASN A 248 25.34 12.62 -12.01
N VAL A 249 26.31 12.53 -11.10
CA VAL A 249 26.64 13.59 -10.14
C VAL A 249 28.14 13.84 -10.11
N THR A 250 28.54 15.07 -9.83
CA THR A 250 29.96 15.39 -9.65
C THR A 250 30.52 14.87 -8.32
N GLU A 251 29.64 14.75 -7.32
CA GLU A 251 29.97 14.26 -5.97
C GLU A 251 28.83 13.38 -5.47
N PHE A 252 29.16 12.27 -4.80
CA PHE A 252 28.18 11.36 -4.22
C PHE A 252 27.64 11.92 -2.89
N THR A 253 26.72 12.88 -2.97
CA THR A 253 26.11 13.55 -1.82
C THR A 253 24.60 13.71 -2.00
N LYS A 254 23.88 13.87 -0.87
CA LYS A 254 22.43 14.16 -0.88
C LYS A 254 22.14 15.46 -1.63
N GLU A 255 22.98 16.47 -1.46
CA GLU A 255 22.83 17.78 -2.08
C GLU A 255 22.96 17.68 -3.61
N ALA A 256 23.97 16.96 -4.10
CA ALA A 256 24.16 16.74 -5.54
C ALA A 256 23.01 15.93 -6.17
N LEU A 257 22.48 14.93 -5.45
CA LEU A 257 21.28 14.20 -5.87
C LEU A 257 20.08 15.16 -6.00
N MET A 258 19.83 15.99 -4.97
CA MET A 258 18.72 16.95 -4.99
C MET A 258 18.89 18.06 -6.04
N ASP A 259 20.12 18.46 -6.37
CA ASP A 259 20.40 19.37 -7.49
C ASP A 259 19.98 18.73 -8.83
N GLN A 260 20.37 17.47 -9.08
CA GLN A 260 19.97 16.78 -10.32
C GLN A 260 18.46 16.54 -10.41
N LEU A 261 17.80 16.22 -9.30
CA LEU A 261 16.35 16.07 -9.26
C LEU A 261 15.64 17.40 -9.56
N ARG A 262 16.08 18.52 -8.98
CA ARG A 262 15.50 19.84 -9.29
C ARG A 262 15.73 20.28 -10.74
N GLU A 263 16.82 19.85 -11.35
CA GLU A 263 17.11 20.10 -12.76
C GLU A 263 16.42 19.11 -13.72
N GLY A 264 15.71 18.11 -13.20
CA GLY A 264 15.05 17.08 -14.01
C GLY A 264 16.01 16.17 -14.77
N LYS A 265 17.26 16.05 -14.33
CA LYS A 265 18.33 15.31 -15.01
C LYS A 265 18.35 13.85 -14.60
N THR A 266 17.36 13.11 -15.06
CA THR A 266 17.22 11.67 -14.80
C THR A 266 17.26 10.88 -16.11
N GLU A 267 17.92 9.73 -16.05
CA GLU A 267 17.74 8.64 -17.00
C GLU A 267 17.11 7.45 -16.24
N PHE A 268 16.69 6.41 -16.96
CA PHE A 268 16.15 5.22 -16.33
C PHE A 268 16.63 3.95 -17.02
N ILE A 269 16.80 2.90 -16.22
CA ILE A 269 17.16 1.57 -16.67
C ILE A 269 15.96 0.69 -16.41
N ILE A 270 15.50 -0.07 -17.41
CA ILE A 270 14.38 -1.01 -17.27
C ILE A 270 14.89 -2.43 -17.51
N ASP A 271 14.58 -3.32 -16.59
CA ASP A 271 14.70 -4.77 -16.75
C ASP A 271 13.29 -5.38 -16.90
N SER A 272 13.01 -5.91 -18.09
CA SER A 272 11.71 -6.53 -18.40
C SER A 272 11.47 -7.83 -17.64
N PHE A 273 12.53 -8.52 -17.23
CA PHE A 273 12.41 -9.72 -16.40
C PHE A 273 12.25 -9.36 -14.95
N GLY A 274 12.84 -8.24 -14.51
CA GLY A 274 12.85 -7.76 -13.13
C GLY A 274 13.69 -8.64 -12.21
N VAL A 275 14.10 -8.06 -11.08
CA VAL A 275 15.04 -8.66 -10.14
C VAL A 275 14.37 -8.83 -8.79
N GLU A 276 14.51 -10.00 -8.21
CA GLU A 276 14.02 -10.33 -6.88
C GLU A 276 15.18 -10.93 -6.08
N ILE A 277 15.53 -10.30 -4.97
CA ILE A 277 16.57 -10.80 -4.06
C ILE A 277 15.97 -10.87 -2.66
N LEU A 278 15.59 -12.10 -2.28
CA LEU A 278 15.15 -12.39 -0.93
C LEU A 278 16.39 -12.57 -0.03
N GLY A 279 16.39 -11.85 1.09
CA GLY A 279 17.40 -12.02 2.14
C GLY A 279 17.13 -13.23 3.03
N ARG A 280 17.89 -13.37 4.12
CA ARG A 280 17.59 -14.37 5.16
C ARG A 280 16.29 -14.03 5.87
N TYR A 281 15.40 -15.01 6.05
CA TYR A 281 14.13 -14.80 6.74
C TYR A 281 13.68 -16.01 7.54
N LYS A 282 12.65 -15.79 8.36
CA LYS A 282 11.88 -16.86 9.00
C LYS A 282 10.38 -16.67 8.74
N ASP A 283 9.70 -17.75 8.37
CA ASP A 283 8.26 -17.76 8.18
C ASP A 283 7.52 -17.31 9.45
N ASN A 284 6.44 -16.57 9.25
CA ASN A 284 5.66 -16.02 10.33
C ASN A 284 4.44 -16.88 10.65
N LEU A 285 4.56 -17.73 11.68
CA LEU A 285 3.45 -18.58 12.12
C LEU A 285 2.17 -17.80 12.45
N VAL A 286 2.28 -16.55 12.91
CA VAL A 286 1.10 -15.71 13.18
C VAL A 286 0.42 -15.34 11.86
N TYR A 287 1.19 -14.98 10.83
CA TYR A 287 0.64 -14.73 9.50
C TYR A 287 -0.06 -15.98 8.97
N ASP A 288 0.58 -17.15 9.01
CA ASP A 288 0.01 -18.41 8.49
C ASP A 288 -1.34 -18.75 9.13
N ILE A 289 -1.46 -18.60 10.45
CA ILE A 289 -2.71 -18.86 11.18
C ILE A 289 -3.82 -17.91 10.73
N PHE A 290 -3.48 -16.65 10.45
CA PHE A 290 -4.44 -15.61 10.09
C PHE A 290 -4.58 -15.37 8.59
N GLN A 291 -3.84 -16.07 7.73
CA GLN A 291 -3.81 -15.87 6.28
C GLN A 291 -5.21 -15.74 5.65
N PRO A 292 -6.23 -16.57 6.00
CA PRO A 292 -7.57 -16.40 5.45
C PRO A 292 -8.21 -15.04 5.77
N PHE A 293 -7.89 -14.44 6.92
CA PHE A 293 -8.35 -13.11 7.30
C PHE A 293 -7.61 -12.01 6.53
N TYR A 294 -6.32 -12.19 6.22
CA TYR A 294 -5.58 -11.30 5.34
C TYR A 294 -6.19 -11.30 3.94
N GLU A 295 -6.40 -12.48 3.34
CA GLU A 295 -6.98 -12.61 2.01
C GLU A 295 -8.39 -11.98 1.94
N LEU A 296 -9.22 -12.23 2.96
CA LEU A 296 -10.52 -11.59 3.07
C LEU A 296 -10.39 -10.06 3.19
N GLY A 297 -9.49 -9.58 4.05
CA GLY A 297 -9.28 -8.16 4.30
C GLY A 297 -8.80 -7.42 3.05
N THR A 298 -7.80 -7.97 2.37
CA THR A 298 -7.30 -7.49 1.08
C THR A 298 -8.44 -7.44 0.06
N GLY A 299 -9.24 -8.51 -0.05
CA GLY A 299 -10.42 -8.52 -0.92
C GLY A 299 -11.45 -7.45 -0.59
N LEU A 300 -11.69 -7.17 0.70
CA LEU A 300 -12.62 -6.14 1.16
C LEU A 300 -12.09 -4.72 0.91
N ILE A 301 -10.80 -4.46 1.12
CA ILE A 301 -10.15 -3.19 0.79
C ILE A 301 -10.31 -2.93 -0.71
N TYR A 302 -9.99 -3.90 -1.55
CA TYR A 302 -10.17 -3.76 -2.99
C TYR A 302 -11.63 -3.62 -3.39
N LEU A 303 -12.59 -4.29 -2.74
CA LEU A 303 -14.02 -4.09 -3.03
C LEU A 303 -14.50 -2.68 -2.65
N TYR A 304 -13.97 -2.14 -1.55
CA TYR A 304 -14.28 -0.77 -1.12
C TYR A 304 -13.68 0.27 -2.07
N LEU A 305 -12.46 0.03 -2.57
CA LEU A 305 -11.76 0.92 -3.49
C LEU A 305 -12.15 0.70 -4.97
N ARG A 306 -12.72 -0.46 -5.35
CA ARG A 306 -13.01 -0.83 -6.75
C ARG A 306 -14.34 -1.59 -6.93
N PHE A 307 -15.04 -1.26 -8.02
CA PHE A 307 -16.05 -2.09 -8.69
C PHE A 307 -15.60 -2.54 -10.10
N ASP A 308 -14.30 -2.67 -10.38
CA ASP A 308 -13.78 -2.99 -11.73
C ASP A 308 -13.19 -4.42 -11.89
N LYS A 309 -13.29 -4.95 -13.13
CA LYS A 309 -13.01 -6.28 -13.72
C LYS A 309 -11.56 -6.77 -13.64
N SER A 310 -10.59 -5.98 -13.21
CA SER A 310 -9.16 -6.34 -13.08
C SER A 310 -8.82 -7.30 -11.93
N PHE A 311 -9.81 -8.04 -11.41
CA PHE A 311 -9.62 -8.94 -10.28
C PHE A 311 -8.92 -10.23 -10.69
N SER A 312 -8.01 -10.70 -9.84
CA SER A 312 -7.77 -12.14 -9.74
C SER A 312 -9.11 -12.81 -9.42
N PRO A 313 -9.66 -13.68 -10.28
CA PRO A 313 -10.95 -14.34 -10.03
C PRO A 313 -11.03 -14.99 -8.63
N PHE A 314 -9.88 -15.41 -8.10
CA PHE A 314 -9.73 -16.03 -6.80
C PHE A 314 -10.22 -15.16 -5.64
N VAL A 315 -9.74 -13.91 -5.52
CA VAL A 315 -10.10 -13.04 -4.38
C VAL A 315 -11.62 -12.76 -4.38
N ARG A 316 -12.25 -12.74 -5.58
CA ARG A 316 -13.68 -12.41 -5.76
C ARG A 316 -14.51 -13.56 -5.25
N ILE A 317 -14.06 -14.76 -5.60
CA ILE A 317 -14.58 -16.00 -5.07
C ILE A 317 -14.44 -16.00 -3.55
N VAL A 318 -13.30 -15.60 -2.96
CA VAL A 318 -13.13 -15.56 -1.50
C VAL A 318 -14.20 -14.67 -0.82
N VAL A 319 -14.40 -13.44 -1.29
CA VAL A 319 -15.41 -12.54 -0.70
C VAL A 319 -16.84 -13.06 -0.90
N ILE A 320 -17.18 -13.55 -2.10
CA ILE A 320 -18.51 -14.12 -2.39
C ILE A 320 -18.76 -15.36 -1.54
N VAL A 321 -17.79 -16.28 -1.49
CA VAL A 321 -17.83 -17.49 -0.67
C VAL A 321 -18.00 -17.12 0.79
N PHE A 322 -17.23 -16.16 1.31
CA PHE A 322 -17.37 -15.70 2.69
C PHE A 322 -18.80 -15.21 3.00
N ILE A 323 -19.39 -14.36 2.13
CA ILE A 323 -20.75 -13.87 2.29
C ILE A 323 -21.76 -15.03 2.24
N VAL A 324 -21.70 -15.87 1.20
CA VAL A 324 -22.64 -16.99 1.00
C VAL A 324 -22.60 -17.98 2.16
N TYR A 325 -21.40 -18.40 2.59
CA TYR A 325 -21.25 -19.34 3.70
C TYR A 325 -21.70 -18.72 5.03
N SER A 326 -21.43 -17.43 5.27
CA SER A 326 -21.88 -16.75 6.47
C SER A 326 -23.40 -16.76 6.60
N PHE A 327 -24.13 -16.43 5.52
CA PHE A 327 -25.59 -16.51 5.51
C PHE A 327 -26.11 -17.96 5.58
N GLY A 328 -25.40 -18.92 4.98
CA GLY A 328 -25.71 -20.35 5.09
C GLY A 328 -25.63 -20.86 6.54
N ILE A 329 -24.56 -20.50 7.26
CA ILE A 329 -24.37 -20.83 8.68
C ILE A 329 -25.48 -20.20 9.53
N PHE A 330 -25.81 -18.93 9.28
CA PHE A 330 -26.91 -18.27 9.97
C PHE A 330 -28.24 -19.00 9.76
N ALA A 331 -28.61 -19.29 8.50
CA ALA A 331 -29.85 -19.99 8.17
C ALA A 331 -29.91 -21.39 8.83
N PHE A 332 -28.81 -22.14 8.77
CA PHE A 332 -28.71 -23.44 9.43
C PHE A 332 -28.89 -23.33 10.95
N SER A 333 -28.26 -22.34 11.58
CA SER A 333 -28.38 -22.12 13.03
C SER A 333 -29.82 -21.81 13.46
N GLU A 334 -30.57 -21.03 12.66
CA GLU A 334 -31.98 -20.74 12.92
C GLU A 334 -32.86 -21.99 12.79
N VAL A 335 -32.59 -22.85 11.79
CA VAL A 335 -33.29 -24.14 11.63
C VAL A 335 -33.04 -25.03 12.85
N VAL A 336 -31.78 -25.15 13.31
CA VAL A 336 -31.43 -25.93 14.51
C VAL A 336 -32.15 -25.39 15.75
N ILE A 337 -32.18 -24.07 15.93
CA ILE A 337 -32.90 -23.43 17.06
C ILE A 337 -34.40 -23.71 16.97
N ALA A 338 -35.01 -23.59 15.79
CA ALA A 338 -36.43 -23.85 15.56
C ALA A 338 -36.80 -25.32 15.84
N VAL A 339 -36.01 -26.28 15.35
CA VAL A 339 -36.19 -27.71 15.62
C VAL A 339 -36.07 -28.00 17.12
N ARG A 340 -35.03 -27.48 17.78
CA ARG A 340 -34.83 -27.65 19.23
C ARG A 340 -35.99 -27.09 20.04
N ASN A 341 -36.51 -25.93 19.68
CA ASN A 341 -37.67 -25.33 20.34
C ASN A 341 -38.94 -26.17 20.14
N THR A 342 -39.14 -26.70 18.93
CA THR A 342 -40.27 -27.58 18.60
C THR A 342 -40.23 -28.88 19.41
N VAL A 343 -39.06 -29.52 19.50
CA VAL A 343 -38.86 -30.73 20.33
C VAL A 343 -39.11 -30.43 21.81
N LYS A 344 -38.59 -29.31 22.35
CA LYS A 344 -38.85 -28.90 23.74
C LYS A 344 -40.34 -28.67 24.01
N LEU A 345 -41.06 -28.03 23.08
CA LEU A 345 -42.49 -27.79 23.19
C LEU A 345 -43.28 -29.10 23.17
N ARG A 346 -42.95 -30.03 22.27
CA ARG A 346 -43.57 -31.37 22.21
C ARG A 346 -43.34 -32.15 23.50
N LYS A 347 -42.10 -32.15 24.02
CA LYS A 347 -41.77 -32.81 25.31
C LYS A 347 -42.55 -32.21 26.49
N ARG A 348 -42.69 -30.87 26.55
CA ARG A 348 -43.49 -30.19 27.58
C ARG A 348 -44.99 -30.52 27.49
N LYS A 349 -45.55 -30.54 26.27
CA LYS A 349 -46.95 -30.94 26.05
C LYS A 349 -47.19 -32.39 26.47
N PHE A 350 -46.29 -33.30 26.11
CA PHE A 350 -46.37 -34.70 26.51
C PHE A 350 -46.37 -34.87 28.03
N ILE A 351 -45.41 -34.25 28.74
CA ILE A 351 -45.33 -34.29 30.22
C ILE A 351 -46.59 -33.69 30.88
N LYS A 352 -47.15 -32.63 30.31
CA LYS A 352 -48.36 -32.01 30.83
C LYS A 352 -49.57 -32.95 30.68
N ASN A 353 -49.75 -33.54 29.50
CA ASN A 353 -50.86 -34.46 29.25
C ASN A 353 -50.77 -35.74 30.09
N THR A 354 -49.57 -36.26 30.37
CA THR A 354 -49.41 -37.40 31.28
C THR A 354 -49.75 -37.07 32.73
N ARG A 355 -49.57 -35.82 33.18
CA ARG A 355 -49.92 -35.36 34.54
C ARG A 355 -51.39 -34.98 34.73
N GLU A 356 -52.14 -34.75 33.65
CA GLU A 356 -53.58 -34.47 33.70
C GLU A 356 -54.41 -35.76 33.60
N ASN A 357 -53.78 -36.90 33.27
CA ASN A 357 -54.40 -38.22 33.15
C ASN A 357 -54.07 -39.16 34.34
N ASP A 358 -53.20 -38.72 35.25
CA ASP A 358 -52.96 -39.31 36.58
C ASP A 358 -53.71 -38.47 37.63
#